data_AF-A0AAV7SXZ0-F1
#
_entry.id   AF-A0AAV7SXZ0-F1
#
_cell.length_a   1.000
_cell.length_b   1.000
_cell.length_c   1.000
_cell.angle_alpha   90.00
_cell.angle_beta   90.00
_cell.angle_gamma   90.00
#
_symmetry.space_group_name_H-M   'P 1'
#
loop_
_entity.id
_entity.type
_entity.pdbx_description
1 polymer ?
#
loop_
_entity_poly.entity_id
_entity_poly.type
_entity_poly.pdbx_seq_one_letter_code
_entity_poly.pdbx_strand_id
1 'polypeptide(L)'
;MVKRVINHVSFPAFQLNYLGPPFNEPDFNPPRVNAAEKIPSATVDFELWRNLNDHLRLAENYRAYSHLLCYLQGIDSEVVRAELRRSLDHFCTSLQGLVISIAGVMTSLGYPLPPPLGSPARTRAANDFSKKMDDFWLLKELQTWLWRSAKDLNRLKKKVPPSVVAIRMDAQGF
;
A
#
# COMPACT_ATOMS: atom_id res chain seq x y z
N MET A 1 16.18 -1.40 -0.08
CA MET A 1 14.85 -1.64 0.53
C MET A 1 13.72 -1.23 -0.41
N VAL A 2 13.49 0.06 -0.70
CA VAL A 2 12.40 0.54 -1.59
C VAL A 2 12.47 0.01 -3.03
N LYS A 3 13.67 -0.03 -3.65
CA LYS A 3 13.86 -0.66 -4.98
C LYS A 3 13.56 -2.17 -5.00
N ARG A 4 13.69 -2.86 -3.86
CA ARG A 4 13.36 -4.30 -3.73
C ARG A 4 11.84 -4.50 -3.63
N VAL A 5 11.14 -3.60 -2.93
CA VAL A 5 9.66 -3.61 -2.86
C VAL A 5 9.03 -3.19 -4.20
N ILE A 6 9.70 -2.39 -5.02
CA ILE A 6 9.17 -1.97 -6.33
C ILE A 6 9.55 -2.96 -7.45
N ASN A 7 10.75 -3.55 -7.43
CA ASN A 7 11.21 -4.44 -8.51
C ASN A 7 10.92 -5.93 -8.28
N HIS A 8 10.61 -6.36 -7.05
CA HIS A 8 10.43 -7.80 -6.74
C HIS A 8 8.96 -8.21 -6.58
N VAL A 9 8.03 -7.29 -6.80
CA VAL A 9 6.61 -7.61 -6.76
C VAL A 9 6.20 -7.91 -8.19
N SER A 10 6.10 -9.20 -8.51
CA SER A 10 5.34 -9.75 -9.65
C SER A 10 3.84 -9.43 -9.53
N PHE A 11 3.50 -8.19 -9.16
CA PHE A 11 2.14 -7.66 -9.05
C PHE A 11 1.33 -7.86 -10.34
N PRO A 12 1.92 -7.70 -11.55
CA PRO A 12 1.18 -7.97 -12.78
C PRO A 12 0.71 -9.43 -12.86
N ALA A 13 1.53 -10.39 -12.45
CA ALA A 13 1.16 -11.81 -12.48
C ALA A 13 0.07 -12.15 -11.46
N PHE A 14 0.04 -11.47 -10.31
CA PHE A 14 -1.04 -11.60 -9.32
C PHE A 14 -2.36 -11.05 -9.86
N GLN A 15 -2.36 -9.81 -10.37
CA GLN A 15 -3.55 -9.18 -10.94
C GLN A 15 -4.13 -9.96 -12.14
N LEU A 16 -3.28 -10.33 -13.10
CA LEU A 16 -3.69 -10.97 -14.36
C LEU A 16 -4.33 -12.35 -14.12
N ASN A 17 -3.79 -13.14 -13.18
CA ASN A 17 -4.29 -14.48 -12.89
C ASN A 17 -5.45 -14.50 -11.89
N TYR A 18 -5.51 -13.54 -10.96
CA TYR A 18 -6.54 -13.50 -9.92
C TYR A 18 -7.89 -12.99 -10.45
N LEU A 19 -7.87 -11.87 -11.18
CA LEU A 19 -9.10 -11.20 -11.58
C LEU A 19 -9.72 -11.85 -12.83
N GLY A 20 -8.87 -12.23 -13.80
CA GLY A 20 -9.28 -12.79 -15.10
C GLY A 20 -10.05 -11.79 -15.97
N PRO A 21 -10.55 -12.18 -17.15
CA PRO A 21 -11.39 -11.31 -17.97
C PRO A 21 -12.70 -10.93 -17.25
N PRO A 22 -13.22 -9.70 -17.43
CA PRO A 22 -12.67 -8.60 -18.24
C PRO A 22 -11.59 -7.77 -17.50
N PHE A 23 -11.33 -8.03 -16.22
CA PHE A 23 -10.44 -7.22 -15.38
C PHE A 23 -8.95 -7.23 -15.78
N ASN A 24 -8.55 -8.19 -16.60
CA ASN A 24 -7.20 -8.29 -17.16
C ASN A 24 -7.09 -7.72 -18.60
N GLU A 25 -8.18 -7.20 -19.15
CA GLU A 25 -8.21 -6.56 -20.47
C GLU A 25 -7.68 -5.11 -20.38
N PRO A 26 -6.89 -4.64 -21.35
CA PRO A 26 -6.21 -3.34 -21.28
C PRO A 26 -7.16 -2.13 -21.38
N ASP A 27 -8.30 -2.32 -22.04
CA ASP A 27 -9.35 -1.33 -22.26
C ASP A 27 -10.44 -1.36 -21.17
N PHE A 28 -10.36 -2.33 -20.24
CA PHE A 28 -11.28 -2.39 -19.12
C PHE A 28 -10.99 -1.29 -18.10
N ASN A 29 -11.86 -0.27 -18.12
CA ASN A 29 -11.82 0.86 -17.19
C ASN A 29 -13.23 1.10 -16.61
N PRO A 30 -13.67 0.28 -15.65
CA PRO A 30 -14.98 0.45 -15.04
C PRO A 30 -15.05 1.77 -14.26
N PRO A 31 -16.24 2.34 -14.00
CA PRO A 31 -16.39 3.46 -13.09
C PRO A 31 -16.06 3.04 -11.65
N ARG A 32 -15.48 3.95 -10.87
CA ARG A 32 -15.23 3.72 -9.45
C ARG A 32 -16.53 3.92 -8.66
N VAL A 33 -17.26 2.84 -8.37
CA VAL A 33 -18.52 2.89 -7.62
C VAL A 33 -18.32 2.65 -6.12
N ASN A 34 -18.86 3.55 -5.29
CA ASN A 34 -19.19 3.55 -3.84
C ASN A 34 -18.36 2.71 -2.83
N ALA A 35 -18.05 1.44 -3.08
CA ALA A 35 -17.24 0.62 -2.17
C ALA A 35 -15.74 0.94 -2.28
N ALA A 36 -15.27 1.25 -3.49
CA ALA A 36 -13.90 1.68 -3.74
C ALA A 36 -13.57 3.09 -3.19
N GLU A 37 -14.57 3.91 -2.81
CA GLU A 37 -14.34 5.21 -2.15
C GLU A 37 -13.66 5.07 -0.80
N LYS A 38 -13.85 3.93 -0.12
CA LYS A 38 -13.18 3.63 1.15
C LYS A 38 -11.69 3.36 0.96
N ILE A 39 -11.24 3.03 -0.25
CA ILE A 39 -9.83 2.77 -0.53
C ILE A 39 -9.12 4.13 -0.70
N PRO A 40 -8.04 4.40 0.06
CA PRO A 40 -7.35 5.69 0.00
C PRO A 40 -6.88 5.94 -1.43
N SER A 41 -7.36 7.02 -2.04
CA SER A 41 -6.98 7.30 -3.42
C SER A 41 -5.62 7.98 -3.49
N ALA A 42 -4.72 7.43 -4.30
CA ALA A 42 -3.48 8.09 -4.69
C ALA A 42 -3.70 9.17 -5.77
N THR A 43 -4.92 9.28 -6.32
CA THR A 43 -5.27 10.19 -7.44
C THR A 43 -5.41 11.66 -7.06
N VAL A 44 -5.04 12.02 -5.82
CA VAL A 44 -4.82 13.43 -5.46
C VAL A 44 -3.93 14.08 -6.51
N ASP A 45 -4.32 15.29 -6.93
CA ASP A 45 -3.61 16.07 -7.94
C ASP A 45 -2.08 16.11 -7.69
N PHE A 46 -1.32 15.92 -8.76
CA PHE A 46 0.13 15.80 -8.69
C PHE A 46 0.80 17.05 -8.11
N GLU A 47 0.31 18.24 -8.46
CA GLU A 47 0.82 19.50 -7.96
C GLU A 47 0.52 19.66 -6.47
N LEU A 48 -0.70 19.31 -6.05
CA LEU A 48 -1.08 19.33 -4.63
C LEU A 48 -0.19 18.40 -3.81
N TRP A 49 0.06 17.18 -4.28
CA TRP A 49 0.96 16.24 -3.62
C TRP A 49 2.42 16.73 -3.57
N ARG A 50 2.90 17.33 -4.66
CA ARG A 50 4.26 17.88 -4.75
C ARG A 50 4.46 19.07 -3.82
N ASN A 51 3.41 19.77 -3.45
CA ASN A 51 3.47 20.90 -2.53
C ASN A 51 3.37 20.49 -1.06
N LEU A 52 3.03 19.23 -0.76
CA LEU A 52 3.09 18.72 0.61
C LEU A 52 4.54 18.68 1.12
N ASN A 53 4.71 19.00 2.40
CA ASN A 53 5.98 18.82 3.10
C ASN A 53 6.24 17.35 3.43
N ASP A 54 7.47 17.08 3.87
CA ASP A 54 7.97 15.73 4.16
C ASP A 54 7.12 14.99 5.23
N HIS A 55 6.67 15.71 6.27
CA HIS A 55 5.77 15.18 7.30
C HIS A 55 4.43 14.72 6.70
N LEU A 56 3.75 15.58 5.94
CA LEU A 56 2.44 15.28 5.37
C LEU A 56 2.52 14.12 4.37
N ARG A 57 3.57 14.05 3.56
CA ARG A 57 3.77 12.89 2.67
C ARG A 57 3.97 11.61 3.46
N LEU A 58 4.78 11.62 4.52
CA LEU A 58 4.97 10.43 5.37
C LEU A 58 3.65 9.99 6.03
N ALA A 59 2.89 10.93 6.57
CA ALA A 59 1.58 10.68 7.17
C ALA A 59 0.59 10.03 6.19
N GLU A 60 0.49 10.58 4.97
CA GLU A 60 -0.41 10.04 3.94
C GLU A 60 0.03 8.65 3.45
N ASN A 61 1.35 8.43 3.29
CA ASN A 61 1.86 7.10 2.95
C ASN A 61 1.60 6.08 4.07
N TYR A 62 1.83 6.46 5.33
CA TYR A 62 1.55 5.59 6.48
C TYR A 62 0.07 5.18 6.51
N ARG A 63 -0.82 6.17 6.38
CA ARG A 63 -2.28 5.96 6.38
C ARG A 63 -2.70 5.06 5.23
N ALA A 64 -2.24 5.35 4.01
CA ALA A 64 -2.60 4.59 2.83
C ALA A 64 -2.13 3.14 2.92
N TYR A 65 -0.85 2.91 3.22
CA TYR A 65 -0.30 1.55 3.25
C TYR A 65 -0.86 0.71 4.40
N SER A 66 -1.16 1.31 5.55
CA SER A 66 -1.84 0.61 6.65
C SER A 66 -3.23 0.13 6.23
N HIS A 67 -3.98 0.98 5.54
CA HIS A 67 -5.33 0.64 5.08
C HIS A 67 -5.34 -0.38 3.93
N LEU A 68 -4.44 -0.22 2.96
CA LEU A 68 -4.25 -1.17 1.86
C LEU A 68 -3.83 -2.55 2.38
N LEU A 69 -2.93 -2.61 3.36
CA LEU A 69 -2.52 -3.86 4.00
C LEU A 69 -3.70 -4.59 4.64
N CYS A 70 -4.55 -3.88 5.37
CA CYS A 70 -5.74 -4.48 5.98
C CYS A 70 -6.70 -5.09 4.94
N TYR A 71 -6.89 -4.40 3.80
CA TYR A 71 -7.67 -4.92 2.67
C TYR A 71 -7.00 -6.10 1.95
N LEU A 72 -5.68 -6.16 1.85
CA LEU A 72 -5.02 -7.30 1.22
C LEU A 72 -5.09 -8.56 2.10
N GLN A 73 -4.94 -8.40 3.41
CA GLN A 73 -4.91 -9.52 4.35
C GLN A 73 -6.21 -10.31 4.41
N GLY A 74 -7.36 -9.68 4.21
CA GLY A 74 -8.63 -10.39 4.17
C GLY A 74 -9.10 -10.78 2.77
N ILE A 75 -8.28 -10.66 1.72
CA ILE A 75 -8.60 -11.29 0.43
C ILE A 75 -8.77 -12.80 0.70
N ASP A 76 -9.97 -13.29 0.41
CA ASP A 76 -10.39 -14.66 0.70
C ASP A 76 -9.44 -15.71 0.08
N SER A 77 -9.02 -16.68 0.90
CA SER A 77 -8.12 -17.77 0.54
C SER A 77 -8.78 -18.84 -0.32
N GLU A 78 -10.11 -19.01 -0.23
CA GLU A 78 -10.85 -20.10 -0.89
C GLU A 78 -10.75 -20.03 -2.43
N VAL A 79 -10.55 -18.83 -2.99
CA VAL A 79 -10.53 -18.57 -4.45
C VAL A 79 -9.10 -18.50 -5.03
N VAL A 80 -8.08 -18.47 -4.17
CA VAL A 80 -6.70 -18.13 -4.54
C VAL A 80 -5.88 -19.42 -4.65
N ARG A 81 -5.33 -19.73 -5.83
CA ARG A 81 -4.41 -20.87 -6.00
C ARG A 81 -3.23 -20.78 -5.01
N ALA A 82 -2.74 -21.91 -4.51
CA ALA A 82 -1.70 -21.95 -3.47
C ALA A 82 -0.44 -21.10 -3.77
N GLU A 83 -0.03 -21.02 -5.04
CA GLU A 83 1.08 -20.17 -5.47
C GLU A 83 0.77 -18.67 -5.40
N LEU A 84 -0.45 -18.30 -5.78
CA LEU A 84 -0.95 -16.94 -5.70
C LEU A 84 -1.08 -16.51 -4.23
N ARG A 85 -1.47 -17.43 -3.36
CA ARG A 85 -1.56 -17.21 -1.91
C ARG A 85 -0.18 -16.94 -1.30
N ARG A 86 0.81 -17.78 -1.60
CA ARG A 86 2.20 -17.56 -1.16
C ARG A 86 2.73 -16.19 -1.60
N SER A 87 2.44 -15.80 -2.84
CA SER A 87 2.84 -14.49 -3.37
C SER A 87 2.16 -13.34 -2.61
N LEU A 88 0.86 -13.47 -2.30
CA LEU A 88 0.12 -12.48 -1.53
C LEU A 88 0.65 -12.36 -0.09
N ASP A 89 0.91 -13.48 0.59
CA ASP A 89 1.41 -13.50 1.97
C ASP A 89 2.81 -12.85 2.05
N HIS A 90 3.69 -13.17 1.11
CA HIS A 90 5.00 -12.51 1.00
C HIS A 90 4.87 -11.01 0.73
N PHE A 91 3.92 -10.62 -0.11
CA PHE A 91 3.65 -9.21 -0.39
C PHE A 91 3.10 -8.46 0.83
N CYS A 92 2.11 -9.02 1.53
CA CYS A 92 1.59 -8.48 2.79
C CYS A 92 2.69 -8.29 3.83
N THR A 93 3.59 -9.27 3.97
CA THR A 93 4.76 -9.18 4.86
C THR A 93 5.69 -8.02 4.46
N SER A 94 5.97 -7.88 3.17
CA SER A 94 6.79 -6.78 2.64
C SER A 94 6.15 -5.41 2.88
N LEU A 95 4.83 -5.31 2.70
CA LEU A 95 4.06 -4.09 2.91
C LEU A 95 3.97 -3.71 4.40
N GLN A 96 3.81 -4.70 5.28
CA GLN A 96 3.87 -4.50 6.72
C GLN A 96 5.23 -3.93 7.16
N GLY A 97 6.33 -4.49 6.65
CA GLY A 97 7.67 -3.95 6.90
C GLY A 97 7.83 -2.50 6.44
N LEU A 98 7.20 -2.12 5.31
CA LEU A 98 7.18 -0.73 4.84
C LEU A 98 6.41 0.18 5.80
N VAL A 99 5.22 -0.22 6.26
CA VAL A 99 4.41 0.55 7.22
C VAL A 99 5.18 0.78 8.52
N ILE A 100 5.81 -0.25 9.07
CA ILE A 100 6.65 -0.17 10.27
C ILE A 100 7.83 0.78 10.05
N SER A 101 8.48 0.70 8.89
CA SER A 101 9.61 1.57 8.55
C SER A 101 9.21 3.04 8.47
N ILE A 102 8.07 3.34 7.84
CA ILE A 102 7.53 4.72 7.76
C ILE A 102 7.22 5.22 9.17
N ALA A 103 6.58 4.40 10.00
CA ALA A 103 6.27 4.76 11.38
C ALA A 103 7.53 5.07 12.22
N GLY A 104 8.58 4.25 12.04
CA GLY A 104 9.88 4.48 12.66
C GLY A 104 10.50 5.82 12.24
N VAL A 105 10.48 6.14 10.94
CA VAL A 105 10.98 7.43 10.43
C VAL A 105 10.17 8.60 10.98
N MET A 106 8.83 8.51 11.01
CA MET A 106 7.99 9.56 11.60
C MET A 106 8.34 9.79 13.07
N THR A 107 8.46 8.71 13.85
CA THR A 107 8.85 8.78 15.26
C THR A 107 10.20 9.45 15.44
N SER A 108 11.22 9.05 14.66
CA SER A 108 12.57 9.62 14.76
C SER A 108 12.64 11.10 14.36
N LEU A 109 11.74 11.56 13.49
CA LEU A 109 11.62 12.96 13.09
C LEU A 109 10.71 13.78 14.04
N GLY A 110 10.16 13.15 15.09
CA GLY A 110 9.24 13.81 16.04
C GLY A 110 7.85 14.05 15.48
N TYR A 111 7.47 13.37 14.40
CA TYR A 111 6.14 13.49 13.80
C TYR A 111 5.15 12.54 14.46
N PRO A 112 3.94 13.00 14.82
CA PRO A 112 2.91 12.14 15.38
C PRO A 112 2.41 11.15 14.34
N LEU A 113 2.16 9.91 14.76
CA LEU A 113 1.53 8.93 13.88
C LEU A 113 0.07 9.34 13.63
N PRO A 114 -0.39 9.36 12.37
CA PRO A 114 -1.78 9.62 12.07
C PRO A 114 -2.66 8.54 12.71
N PRO A 115 -3.88 8.90 13.14
CA PRO A 115 -4.83 7.88 13.57
C PRO A 115 -5.07 6.90 12.41
N PRO A 116 -5.20 5.59 12.71
CA PRO A 116 -5.61 4.62 11.71
C PRO A 116 -6.92 5.09 11.05
N LEU A 117 -6.99 4.99 9.72
CA LEU A 117 -8.30 4.93 9.08
C LEU A 117 -8.99 3.70 9.70
N GLY A 118 -10.19 3.89 10.27
CA GLY A 118 -10.91 2.82 10.95
C GLY A 118 -10.93 1.55 10.08
N SER A 119 -10.91 0.37 10.72
CA SER A 119 -10.82 -0.90 10.00
C SER A 119 -11.80 -0.91 8.83
N PRO A 120 -11.34 -1.15 7.59
CA PRO A 120 -12.22 -1.14 6.45
C PRO A 120 -13.32 -2.17 6.67
N ALA A 121 -14.54 -1.69 6.91
CA ALA A 121 -15.71 -2.55 6.89
C ALA A 121 -15.87 -3.01 5.44
N ARG A 122 -15.37 -4.22 5.14
CA ARG A 122 -15.76 -4.93 3.92
C ARG A 122 -17.26 -5.09 3.98
N THR A 123 -17.95 -4.30 3.18
CA THR A 123 -19.32 -4.63 2.82
C THR A 123 -19.27 -6.04 2.24
N ARG A 124 -20.08 -6.95 2.78
CA ARG A 124 -20.25 -8.27 2.17
C ARG A 124 -20.65 -8.02 0.72
N ALA A 125 -19.77 -8.37 -0.21
CA ALA A 125 -20.06 -8.22 -1.63
C ALA A 125 -21.30 -9.07 -1.94
N ALA A 126 -22.23 -8.51 -2.71
CA ALA A 126 -23.44 -9.21 -3.08
C ALA A 126 -23.17 -10.44 -3.96
N ASN A 127 -22.03 -10.46 -4.66
CA ASN A 127 -21.57 -11.55 -5.53
C ASN A 127 -20.05 -11.46 -5.78
N ASP A 128 -19.51 -12.49 -6.45
CA ASP A 128 -18.08 -12.59 -6.79
C ASP A 128 -17.59 -11.48 -7.71
N PHE A 129 -18.43 -10.98 -8.62
CA PHE A 129 -18.06 -9.90 -9.53
C PHE A 129 -17.81 -8.59 -8.76
N SER A 130 -18.70 -8.23 -7.84
CA SER A 130 -18.53 -7.04 -6.99
C SER A 130 -17.29 -7.16 -6.09
N LYS A 131 -17.00 -8.36 -5.58
CA LYS A 131 -15.77 -8.62 -4.84
C LYS A 131 -14.54 -8.41 -5.71
N LYS A 132 -14.52 -8.98 -6.92
CA LYS A 132 -13.43 -8.79 -7.89
C LYS A 132 -13.28 -7.34 -8.33
N MET A 133 -14.38 -6.58 -8.41
CA MET A 133 -14.36 -5.14 -8.71
C MET A 133 -13.68 -4.35 -7.59
N ASP A 134 -13.99 -4.65 -6.33
CA ASP A 134 -13.33 -4.04 -5.17
C ASP A 134 -11.83 -4.39 -5.14
N ASP A 135 -11.51 -5.68 -5.36
CA ASP A 135 -10.13 -6.15 -5.42
C ASP A 135 -9.36 -5.52 -6.61
N PHE A 136 -10.00 -5.34 -7.77
CA PHE A 136 -9.42 -4.63 -8.92
C PHE A 136 -9.00 -3.21 -8.56
N TRP A 137 -9.91 -2.42 -7.97
CA TRP A 137 -9.63 -1.05 -7.57
C TRP A 137 -8.58 -0.95 -6.47
N LEU A 138 -8.62 -1.85 -5.51
CA LEU A 138 -7.61 -1.97 -4.46
C LEU A 138 -6.22 -2.14 -5.07
N LEU A 139 -6.09 -3.06 -6.02
CA LEU A 139 -4.81 -3.37 -6.63
C LEU A 139 -4.30 -2.21 -7.51
N LYS A 140 -5.20 -1.52 -8.22
CA LYS A 140 -4.86 -0.31 -9.00
C LYS A 140 -4.40 0.85 -8.11
N GLU A 141 -5.06 1.08 -6.99
CA GLU A 141 -4.67 2.13 -6.03
C GLU A 141 -3.33 1.80 -5.38
N LEU A 142 -3.13 0.55 -4.96
CA LEU A 142 -1.85 0.09 -4.42
C LEU A 142 -0.70 0.31 -5.40
N GLN A 143 -0.89 -0.05 -6.68
CA GLN A 143 0.12 0.21 -7.71
C GLN A 143 0.45 1.69 -7.81
N THR A 144 -0.58 2.54 -7.80
CA THR A 144 -0.42 4.00 -7.90
C THR A 144 0.32 4.57 -6.68
N TRP A 145 -0.03 4.12 -5.47
CA TRP A 145 0.67 4.47 -4.24
C TRP A 145 2.16 4.07 -4.27
N LEU A 146 2.47 2.85 -4.72
CA LEU A 146 3.86 2.38 -4.83
C LEU A 146 4.69 3.26 -5.78
N TRP A 147 4.14 3.61 -6.93
CA TRP A 147 4.81 4.49 -7.90
C TRP A 147 5.04 5.90 -7.35
N ARG A 148 4.02 6.45 -6.70
CA ARG A 148 4.05 7.79 -6.11
C ARG A 148 5.05 7.88 -4.95
N SER A 149 4.98 6.95 -4.00
CA SER A 149 5.81 6.98 -2.79
C SER A 149 7.28 6.67 -3.06
N ALA A 150 7.58 5.90 -4.10
CA ALA A 150 8.93 5.55 -4.49
C ALA A 150 9.84 6.78 -4.60
N LYS A 151 9.32 7.82 -5.26
CA LYS A 151 10.06 9.07 -5.50
C LYS A 151 10.28 9.83 -4.19
N ASP A 152 9.27 9.89 -3.34
CA ASP A 152 9.32 10.64 -2.08
C ASP A 152 10.19 9.98 -1.02
N LEU A 153 10.08 8.67 -0.84
CA LEU A 153 10.92 7.92 0.10
C LEU A 153 12.39 7.98 -0.31
N ASN A 154 12.69 7.96 -1.62
CA ASN A 154 14.06 8.17 -2.11
C ASN A 154 14.57 9.60 -1.86
N ARG A 155 13.70 10.62 -1.88
CA ARG A 155 14.05 12.00 -1.52
C ARG A 155 14.33 12.13 -0.02
N LEU A 156 13.46 11.57 0.82
CA LEU A 156 13.62 11.56 2.27
C LEU A 156 14.91 10.88 2.70
N LYS A 157 15.24 9.73 2.10
CA LYS A 157 16.50 9.01 2.37
C LYS A 157 17.74 9.90 2.16
N LYS A 158 17.71 10.85 1.22
CA LYS A 158 18.83 11.76 0.97
C LYS A 158 18.95 12.88 2.01
N LYS A 159 17.84 13.23 2.68
CA LYS A 159 17.78 14.33 3.64
C LYS A 159 17.99 13.87 5.09
N VAL A 160 17.57 12.65 5.42
CA VAL A 160 17.69 12.12 6.78
C VAL A 160 19.15 11.71 7.03
N PRO A 161 19.84 12.30 8.03
CA PRO A 161 21.20 11.91 8.38
C PRO A 161 21.29 10.43 8.79
N PRO A 162 22.37 9.72 8.45
CA PRO A 162 22.53 8.30 8.80
C PRO A 162 22.45 8.04 10.32
N SER A 163 22.81 9.02 11.15
CA SER A 163 22.70 8.94 12.61
C SER A 163 21.26 8.79 13.11
N VAL A 164 20.26 9.36 12.45
CA VAL A 164 18.83 9.24 12.83
C VAL A 164 18.30 7.81 12.57
N VAL A 165 18.92 7.07 11.65
CA VAL A 165 18.57 5.68 11.32
C VAL A 165 19.28 4.68 12.24
N ALA A 166 20.44 5.05 12.80
CA ALA A 166 21.28 4.17 13.63
C ALA A 166 20.91 4.15 15.13
N ILE A 167 20.16 5.13 15.65
CA ILE A 167 19.91 5.29 17.10
C ILE A 167 19.03 4.16 17.73
N ARG A 168 18.65 3.12 16.99
CA ARG A 168 17.83 2.02 17.53
C ARG A 168 18.39 0.60 17.34
N MET A 169 19.71 0.43 17.19
CA MET A 169 20.32 -0.89 17.39
C MET A 169 21.00 -1.05 18.76
N ASP A 170 21.27 0.02 19.51
CA ASP A 170 21.99 -0.04 20.79
C ASP A 170 21.13 0.19 22.06
N ALA A 171 19.80 0.27 21.94
CA ALA A 171 18.92 0.54 23.09
C ALA A 171 18.08 -0.67 23.57
N GLN A 172 18.43 -1.89 23.13
CA GLN A 172 17.95 -3.15 23.72
C GLN A 172 19.14 -3.99 24.19
N GLY A 173 19.88 -3.44 25.14
CA GLY A 173 20.79 -4.19 25.97
C GLY A 173 20.58 -3.72 27.40
N PHE A 174 19.80 -4.48 28.16
CA PHE A 174 19.96 -4.87 29.57
C PHE A 174 18.78 -5.77 29.96
#